data_AF-A0A7C4E5S8-F1
#
_entry.id   AF-A0A7C4E5S8-F1
#
_cell.length_a   1.000
_cell.length_b   1.000
_cell.length_c   1.000
_cell.angle_alpha   90.00
_cell.angle_beta   90.00
_cell.angle_gamma   90.00
#
_symmetry.space_group_name_H-M   'P 1'
#
loop_
_entity.id
_entity.type
_entity.pdbx_description
1 polymer ?
#
loop_
_entity_poly.entity_id
_entity_poly.type
_entity_poly.pdbx_seq_one_letter_code
_entity_poly.pdbx_strand_id
1 'polypeptide(L)'
;MKPSLPSDAESILKLAARSMFDLFASASQGMLLVDRGGRVVWINEAYKRFLPALGFEREQDFVGRPVAEVVPNTLMHRVIESGKPILVDLLTNRAGTFVVSRIPLRDDAGEVIGALGIVLFDQPETTVAPLVAKFARLQQDLDEARRELAAQRRPKYTFAHFIGSCPATLEVKRQARRAAASDSTVLLLGETGTGKELLAQAIHAASARARKPFVGVNVAAVPETLLEAEFFGVAPGAYTGAQRGGRDGKFKLADGGTLFLDEIGDMPLAAQAKLLRALQEQEIEPLGSNRVLRVDVRVIAATSRDLARL
;
A
#
# COMPACT_ATOMS: atom_id res chain seq x y z
N MET A 1 0.31 42.58 44.36
CA MET A 1 -1.04 42.37 43.83
C MET A 1 -0.94 41.46 42.61
N LYS A 2 -1.55 40.27 42.62
CA LYS A 2 -1.70 39.48 41.38
C LYS A 2 -2.72 40.20 40.50
N PRO A 3 -2.45 40.47 39.22
CA PRO A 3 -3.46 41.03 38.33
C PRO A 3 -4.66 40.07 38.28
N SER A 4 -5.87 40.60 38.46
CA SER A 4 -7.10 39.82 38.35
C SER A 4 -7.23 39.31 36.91
N LEU A 5 -7.49 38.01 36.74
CA LEU A 5 -7.76 37.43 35.42
C LEU A 5 -9.03 38.07 34.84
N PRO A 6 -9.02 38.48 33.56
CA PRO A 6 -10.20 39.02 32.91
C PRO A 6 -11.26 37.92 32.72
N SER A 7 -12.54 38.30 32.79
CA SER A 7 -13.69 37.40 32.65
C SER A 7 -14.41 37.55 31.31
N ASP A 8 -14.08 38.57 30.51
CA ASP A 8 -14.62 38.76 29.17
C ASP A 8 -13.90 37.91 28.13
N ALA A 9 -14.65 37.42 27.14
CA ALA A 9 -14.15 36.49 26.13
C ALA A 9 -13.01 37.08 25.28
N GLU A 10 -13.04 38.38 24.99
CA GLU A 10 -12.05 39.04 24.15
C GLU A 10 -10.68 39.11 24.84
N SER A 11 -10.66 39.49 26.12
CA SER A 11 -9.44 39.54 26.92
C SER A 11 -8.87 38.15 27.20
N ILE A 12 -9.73 37.14 27.41
CA ILE A 12 -9.32 35.73 27.51
C ILE A 12 -8.68 35.27 26.19
N LEU A 13 -9.29 35.60 25.05
CA LEU A 13 -8.75 35.24 23.73
C LEU A 13 -7.38 35.91 23.48
N LYS A 14 -7.21 37.18 23.84
CA LYS A 14 -5.91 37.89 23.74
C LYS A 14 -4.85 37.24 24.62
N LEU A 15 -5.19 36.86 25.85
CA LEU A 15 -4.28 36.13 26.75
C LEU A 15 -3.94 34.74 26.19
N ALA A 16 -4.91 34.02 25.63
CA ALA A 16 -4.68 32.72 25.01
C ALA A 16 -3.77 32.82 23.77
N ALA A 17 -4.00 33.81 22.90
CA ALA A 17 -3.16 34.06 21.73
C ALA A 17 -1.71 34.38 22.14
N ARG A 18 -1.53 35.22 23.17
CA ARG A 18 -0.20 35.51 23.72
C ARG A 18 0.46 34.27 24.32
N SER A 19 -0.27 33.50 25.13
CA SER A 19 0.24 32.27 25.72
C SER A 19 0.61 31.23 24.66
N MET A 20 -0.16 31.13 23.57
CA MET A 20 0.14 30.25 22.43
C MET A 20 1.40 30.70 21.71
N PHE A 21 1.58 32.01 21.48
CA PHE A 21 2.80 32.55 20.89
C PHE A 21 4.02 32.23 21.75
N ASP A 22 3.95 32.45 23.06
CA ASP A 22 5.04 32.15 24.02
C ASP A 22 5.36 30.64 24.07
N LEU A 23 4.32 29.78 24.01
CA LEU A 23 4.48 28.33 23.94
C LEU A 23 5.20 27.92 22.65
N PHE A 24 4.78 28.44 21.50
CA PHE A 24 5.46 28.14 20.23
C PHE A 24 6.89 28.68 20.22
N ALA A 25 7.12 29.88 20.77
CA ALA A 25 8.44 30.49 20.87
C ALA A 25 9.42 29.70 21.75
N SER A 26 8.92 29.01 22.77
CA SER A 26 9.73 28.17 23.67
C SER A 26 9.85 26.72 23.21
N ALA A 27 8.82 26.16 22.56
CA ALA A 27 8.80 24.77 22.11
C ALA A 27 9.45 24.57 20.73
N SER A 28 9.55 25.62 19.91
CA SER A 28 10.22 25.57 18.61
C SER A 28 11.72 25.75 18.72
N GLN A 29 12.42 25.27 17.71
CA GLN A 29 13.86 25.34 17.60
C GLN A 29 14.39 26.66 17.01
N GLY A 30 13.48 27.57 16.68
CA GLY A 30 13.76 28.91 16.17
C GLY A 30 12.51 29.51 15.55
N MET A 31 12.31 30.81 15.72
CA MET A 31 11.24 31.56 15.08
C MET A 31 11.75 32.88 14.52
N LEU A 32 11.20 33.26 13.37
CA LEU A 32 11.46 34.54 12.72
C LEU A 32 10.16 35.15 12.21
N LEU A 33 10.04 36.47 12.28
CA LEU A 33 8.92 37.22 11.75
C LEU A 33 9.38 38.08 10.58
N VAL A 34 8.57 38.14 9.53
CA VAL A 34 8.76 39.06 8.42
C VAL A 34 7.53 39.94 8.20
N ASP A 35 7.75 41.18 7.78
CA ASP A 35 6.67 42.09 7.38
C ASP A 35 6.11 41.75 5.97
N ARG A 36 5.10 42.50 5.52
CA ARG A 36 4.51 42.37 4.18
C ARG A 36 5.51 42.59 3.04
N GLY A 37 6.57 43.35 3.28
CA GLY A 37 7.67 43.55 2.33
C GLY A 37 8.71 42.42 2.33
N GLY A 38 8.53 41.41 3.17
CA GLY A 38 9.47 40.29 3.33
C GLY A 38 10.74 40.68 4.08
N ARG A 39 10.75 41.76 4.86
CA ARG A 39 11.89 42.12 5.73
C ARG A 39 11.76 41.46 7.07
N VAL A 40 12.86 40.93 7.59
CA VAL A 40 12.89 40.34 8.93
C VAL A 40 12.66 41.45 9.95
N VAL A 41 11.65 41.30 10.81
CA VAL A 41 11.36 42.29 11.87
C VAL A 41 11.67 41.77 13.27
N TRP A 42 11.77 40.45 13.44
CA TRP A 42 12.04 39.84 14.73
C TRP A 42 12.54 38.40 14.59
N ILE A 43 13.35 37.95 15.54
CA ILE A 43 13.73 36.55 15.74
C ILE A 43 13.72 36.22 17.23
N ASN A 44 13.42 34.97 17.60
CA ASN A 44 13.52 34.53 19.00
C ASN A 44 14.97 34.17 19.39
N GLU A 45 15.23 34.02 20.68
CA GLU A 45 16.54 33.60 21.21
C GLU A 45 17.01 32.27 20.61
N ALA A 46 16.11 31.30 20.43
CA ALA A 46 16.46 30.01 19.84
C ALA A 46 16.94 30.13 18.39
N TYR A 47 16.47 31.11 17.62
CA TYR A 47 16.90 31.32 16.24
C TYR A 47 18.31 31.92 16.16
N LYS A 48 18.75 32.69 17.17
CA LYS A 48 20.05 33.37 17.17
C LYS A 48 21.24 32.40 17.03
N ARG A 49 21.08 31.16 17.49
CA ARG A 49 22.10 30.10 17.33
C ARG A 49 22.44 29.76 15.88
N PHE A 50 21.55 30.08 14.93
CA PHE A 50 21.76 29.86 13.51
C PHE A 50 22.51 31.02 12.83
N LEU A 51 22.56 32.21 13.44
CA LEU A 51 23.16 33.41 12.84
C LEU A 51 24.63 33.20 12.44
N PRO A 52 25.52 32.61 13.27
CA PRO A 52 26.91 32.43 12.91
C PRO A 52 27.09 31.57 11.65
N ALA A 53 26.30 30.50 11.52
CA ALA A 53 26.35 29.61 10.36
C ALA A 53 25.74 30.25 9.10
N LEU A 54 24.86 31.23 9.27
CA LEU A 54 24.36 32.09 8.18
C LEU A 54 25.33 33.24 7.83
N GLY A 55 26.41 33.41 8.59
CA GLY A 55 27.43 34.44 8.36
C GLY A 55 27.15 35.77 9.06
N PHE A 56 26.35 35.78 10.12
CA PHE A 56 26.01 36.97 10.90
C PHE A 56 26.49 36.83 12.35
N GLU A 57 27.24 37.81 12.84
CA GLU A 57 27.73 37.84 14.23
C GLU A 57 26.74 38.52 15.18
N ARG A 58 25.95 39.48 14.68
CA ARG A 58 25.01 40.26 15.48
C ARG A 58 23.62 40.21 14.86
N GLU A 59 22.60 40.19 15.71
CA GLU A 59 21.19 40.24 15.32
C GLU A 59 20.85 41.47 14.46
N GLN A 60 21.48 42.61 14.75
CA GLN A 60 21.28 43.87 14.03
C GLN A 60 21.71 43.81 12.56
N ASP A 61 22.63 42.89 12.22
CA ASP A 61 23.09 42.71 10.85
C ASP A 61 22.13 41.81 10.03
N PHE A 62 21.16 41.19 10.71
CA PHE A 62 20.16 40.26 10.15
C PHE A 62 18.75 40.88 10.13
N VAL A 63 18.30 41.45 11.26
CA VAL A 63 16.99 42.10 11.38
C VAL A 63 16.97 43.39 10.54
N GLY A 64 15.86 43.63 9.85
CA GLY A 64 15.65 44.74 8.90
C GLY A 64 16.02 44.40 7.45
N ARG A 65 16.77 43.32 7.22
CA ARG A 65 17.15 42.89 5.86
C ARG A 65 16.03 42.08 5.19
N PRO A 66 15.99 42.06 3.84
CA PRO A 66 15.10 41.16 3.10
C PRO A 66 15.40 39.70 3.45
N VAL A 67 14.38 38.94 3.85
CA VAL A 67 14.53 37.55 4.30
C VAL A 67 15.15 36.64 3.23
N ALA A 68 14.91 36.94 1.96
CA ALA A 68 15.48 36.18 0.83
C ALA A 68 17.00 36.34 0.71
N GLU A 69 17.57 37.45 1.19
CA GLU A 69 19.03 37.67 1.18
C GLU A 69 19.72 36.96 2.35
N VAL A 70 19.08 36.97 3.52
CA VAL A 70 19.68 36.47 4.77
C VAL A 70 19.34 35.00 5.06
N VAL A 71 18.25 34.49 4.48
CA VAL A 71 17.86 33.07 4.52
C VAL A 71 17.62 32.58 3.08
N PRO A 72 18.62 31.98 2.44
CA PRO A 72 18.46 31.35 1.13
C PRO A 72 17.36 30.28 1.15
N ASN A 73 16.61 30.15 0.05
CA ASN A 73 15.51 29.17 -0.10
C ASN A 73 14.38 29.32 0.95
N THR A 74 14.22 30.51 1.53
CA THR A 74 13.21 30.77 2.57
C THR A 74 11.76 30.61 2.11
N LEU A 75 11.42 30.79 0.82
CA LEU A 75 10.04 30.72 0.30
C LEU A 75 8.99 31.61 0.99
N MET A 76 9.39 32.50 1.92
CA MET A 76 8.47 33.39 2.63
C MET A 76 7.66 34.31 1.72
N HIS A 77 8.26 34.79 0.63
CA HIS A 77 7.57 35.60 -0.38
C HIS A 77 6.32 34.88 -0.92
N ARG A 78 6.38 33.56 -1.17
CA ARG A 78 5.21 32.80 -1.64
C ARG A 78 4.09 32.75 -0.62
N VAL A 79 4.43 32.66 0.66
CA VAL A 79 3.44 32.62 1.75
C VAL A 79 2.76 33.98 1.90
N ILE A 80 3.54 35.06 1.80
CA ILE A 80 3.03 36.43 1.84
C ILE A 80 2.12 36.71 0.63
N GLU A 81 2.57 36.37 -0.59
CA GLU A 81 1.83 36.60 -1.84
C GLU A 81 0.57 35.75 -1.95
N SER A 82 0.65 34.46 -1.61
CA SER A 82 -0.48 33.55 -1.74
C SER A 82 -1.45 33.60 -0.55
N GLY A 83 -0.97 34.08 0.61
CA GLY A 83 -1.68 33.98 1.88
C GLY A 83 -1.95 32.55 2.34
N LYS A 84 -1.31 31.53 1.75
CA LYS A 84 -1.46 30.12 2.13
C LYS A 84 -0.26 29.66 2.97
N PRO A 85 -0.50 28.93 4.08
CA PRO A 85 0.59 28.42 4.90
C PRO A 85 1.35 27.28 4.21
N ILE A 86 2.64 27.17 4.53
CA ILE A 86 3.47 25.99 4.22
C ILE A 86 3.79 25.32 5.55
N LEU A 87 3.11 24.22 5.86
CA LEU A 87 3.16 23.61 7.19
C LEU A 87 4.40 22.75 7.41
N VAL A 88 4.85 22.01 6.39
CA VAL A 88 6.03 21.14 6.48
C VAL A 88 6.82 21.29 5.20
N ASP A 89 8.08 21.69 5.34
CA ASP A 89 9.01 21.84 4.23
C ASP A 89 10.45 21.61 4.72
N LEU A 90 11.31 21.17 3.81
CA LEU A 90 12.75 21.02 4.07
C LEU A 90 13.50 22.22 3.50
N LEU A 91 14.08 23.02 4.39
CA LEU A 91 14.94 24.13 4.03
C LEU A 91 16.39 23.72 4.24
N THR A 92 17.18 23.69 3.16
CA THR A 92 18.62 23.48 3.23
C THR A 92 19.37 24.76 2.90
N ASN A 93 20.28 25.15 3.79
CA ASN A 93 21.18 26.28 3.62
C ASN A 93 22.55 25.99 4.28
N ARG A 94 23.39 27.01 4.43
CA ARG A 94 24.74 26.87 5.03
C ARG A 94 24.72 26.45 6.50
N ALA A 95 23.61 26.67 7.22
CA ALA A 95 23.43 26.27 8.60
C ALA A 95 22.97 24.81 8.76
N GLY A 96 22.58 24.12 7.67
CA GLY A 96 22.13 22.74 7.67
C GLY A 96 20.82 22.52 6.93
N THR A 97 20.18 21.37 7.19
CA THR A 97 18.83 21.04 6.70
C THR A 97 17.85 21.13 7.85
N PHE A 98 16.75 21.84 7.65
CA PHE A 98 15.77 22.16 8.67
C PHE A 98 14.37 21.75 8.20
N VAL A 99 13.55 21.24 9.12
CA VAL A 99 12.10 21.13 8.90
C VAL A 99 11.47 22.43 9.39
N VAL A 100 10.79 23.14 8.51
CA VAL A 100 10.25 24.47 8.80
C VAL A 100 8.77 24.57 8.46
N SER A 101 8.06 25.42 9.21
CA SER A 101 6.70 25.87 8.94
C SER A 101 6.69 27.37 8.67
N ARG A 102 5.74 27.82 7.86
CA ARG A 102 5.57 29.21 7.46
C ARG A 102 4.10 29.55 7.45
N ILE A 103 3.71 30.50 8.29
CA ILE A 103 2.31 30.83 8.53
C ILE A 103 2.09 32.30 8.19
N PRO A 104 1.15 32.65 7.30
CA PRO A 104 0.84 34.04 7.00
C PRO A 104 0.18 34.69 8.22
N LEU A 105 0.59 35.92 8.53
CA LEU A 105 -0.06 36.75 9.54
C LEU A 105 -1.09 37.64 8.86
N ARG A 106 -2.25 37.79 9.49
CA ARG A 106 -3.36 38.59 8.96
C ARG A 106 -3.82 39.63 9.97
N ASP A 107 -4.27 40.78 9.48
CA ASP A 107 -4.99 41.76 10.30
C ASP A 107 -6.48 41.37 10.48
N ASP A 108 -7.23 42.24 11.15
CA ASP A 108 -8.65 42.05 11.41
C ASP A 108 -9.52 42.04 10.14
N ALA A 109 -9.04 42.66 9.06
CA ALA A 109 -9.68 42.63 7.74
C ALA A 109 -9.35 41.36 6.94
N GLY A 110 -8.45 40.52 7.45
CA GLY A 110 -7.98 39.30 6.81
C GLY A 110 -6.86 39.53 5.81
N GLU A 111 -6.32 40.75 5.69
CA GLU A 111 -5.23 41.07 4.78
C GLU A 111 -3.91 40.53 5.32
N VAL A 112 -3.05 40.01 4.45
CA VAL A 112 -1.75 39.49 4.86
C VAL A 112 -0.81 40.65 5.23
N ILE A 113 -0.38 40.68 6.48
CA ILE A 113 0.51 41.74 7.02
C ILE A 113 1.96 41.27 7.18
N GLY A 114 2.22 39.99 6.99
CA GLY A 114 3.55 39.40 7.12
C GLY A 114 3.49 37.88 7.18
N ALA A 115 4.58 37.26 7.63
CA ALA A 115 4.63 35.82 7.85
C ALA A 115 5.50 35.46 9.05
N LEU A 116 5.15 34.35 9.69
CA LEU A 116 5.90 33.73 10.77
C LEU A 116 6.57 32.47 10.25
N GLY A 117 7.90 32.41 10.34
CA GLY A 117 8.70 31.22 10.12
C GLY A 117 9.02 30.51 11.43
N ILE A 118 8.87 29.19 11.44
CA ILE A 118 9.13 28.33 12.60
C ILE A 118 10.06 27.22 12.15
N VAL A 119 11.17 27.02 12.86
CA VAL A 119 12.03 25.85 12.74
C VAL A 119 11.51 24.79 13.71
N LEU A 120 11.02 23.68 13.15
CA LEU A 120 10.52 22.54 13.93
C LEU A 120 11.66 21.63 14.35
N PHE A 121 12.56 21.30 13.41
CA PHE A 121 13.71 20.41 13.63
C PHE A 121 14.94 20.91 12.85
N ASP A 122 16.12 20.89 13.48
CA ASP A 122 17.43 21.32 12.98
C ASP A 122 18.37 20.17 12.63
N GLN A 123 17.93 18.93 12.89
CA GLN A 123 18.61 17.68 12.53
C GLN A 123 17.57 16.64 12.07
N PRO A 124 16.92 16.82 10.91
CA PRO A 124 15.98 15.84 10.38
C PRO A 124 16.65 14.49 10.08
N GLU A 125 17.96 14.48 9.81
CA GLU A 125 18.78 13.27 9.66
C GLU A 125 18.69 12.33 10.86
N THR A 126 18.56 12.83 12.10
CA THR A 126 18.47 11.99 13.30
C THR A 126 17.03 11.71 13.73
N THR A 127 16.12 12.64 13.42
CA THR A 127 14.72 12.56 13.87
C THR A 127 13.79 11.89 12.86
N VAL A 128 14.04 12.08 11.57
CA VAL A 128 13.21 11.56 10.46
C VAL A 128 13.86 10.35 9.79
N ALA A 129 15.20 10.27 9.72
CA ALA A 129 15.85 9.12 9.08
C ALA A 129 15.53 7.76 9.71
N PRO A 130 15.35 7.60 11.04
CA PRO A 130 14.94 6.31 11.60
C PRO A 130 13.57 5.86 11.10
N LEU A 131 12.64 6.79 10.86
CA LEU A 131 11.31 6.49 10.33
C LEU A 131 11.39 6.11 8.85
N VAL A 132 12.18 6.83 8.06
CA VAL A 132 12.42 6.52 6.64
C VAL A 132 13.11 5.15 6.49
N ALA A 133 14.13 4.87 7.31
CA ALA A 133 14.83 3.60 7.32
C ALA A 133 13.91 2.44 7.73
N LYS A 134 13.07 2.64 8.76
CA LYS A 134 12.08 1.65 9.16
C LYS A 134 11.06 1.38 8.05
N PHE A 135 10.59 2.42 7.37
CA PHE A 135 9.67 2.28 6.24
C PHE A 135 10.30 1.51 5.09
N ALA A 136 11.55 1.84 4.72
CA ALA A 136 12.28 1.13 3.67
C ALA A 136 12.48 -0.35 4.01
N ARG A 137 12.81 -0.68 5.26
CA ARG A 137 12.96 -2.06 5.72
C ARG A 137 11.64 -2.84 5.65
N LEU A 138 10.54 -2.23 6.10
CA LEU A 138 9.22 -2.86 6.02
C LEU A 138 8.78 -3.13 4.57
N GLN A 139 9.11 -2.23 3.64
CA GLN A 139 8.86 -2.46 2.21
C GLN A 139 9.69 -3.64 1.68
N GLN A 140 10.96 -3.73 2.05
CA GLN A 140 11.82 -4.86 1.66
C GLN A 140 11.32 -6.19 2.21
N ASP A 141 11.00 -6.26 3.51
CA ASP A 141 10.48 -7.46 4.15
C ASP A 141 9.16 -7.91 3.49
N LEU A 142 8.28 -6.97 3.14
CA LEU A 142 7.03 -7.25 2.45
C LEU A 142 7.26 -7.81 1.04
N ASP A 143 8.19 -7.23 0.28
CA ASP A 143 8.52 -7.68 -1.07
C ASP A 143 9.19 -9.06 -1.06
N GLU A 144 10.04 -9.33 -0.07
CA GLU A 144 10.67 -10.64 0.13
C GLU A 144 9.62 -11.70 0.48
N ALA A 145 8.75 -11.44 1.46
CA ALA A 145 7.66 -12.35 1.82
C ALA A 145 6.72 -12.63 0.63
N ARG A 146 6.42 -11.61 -0.18
CA ARG A 146 5.64 -11.76 -1.43
C ARG A 146 6.36 -12.64 -2.44
N ARG A 147 7.67 -12.49 -2.60
CA ARG A 147 8.48 -13.32 -3.51
C ARG A 147 8.54 -14.77 -3.06
N GLU A 148 8.71 -15.04 -1.76
CA GLU A 148 8.70 -16.40 -1.22
C GLU A 148 7.35 -17.08 -1.43
N LEU A 149 6.24 -16.40 -1.11
CA LEU A 149 4.90 -16.92 -1.34
C LEU A 149 4.63 -17.18 -2.83
N ALA A 150 5.10 -16.29 -3.71
CA ALA A 150 5.00 -16.48 -5.15
C ALA A 150 5.86 -17.66 -5.64
N ALA A 151 7.06 -17.85 -5.09
CA ALA A 151 7.94 -18.96 -5.43
C ALA A 151 7.33 -20.32 -5.06
N GLN A 152 6.65 -20.41 -3.92
CA GLN A 152 5.91 -21.62 -3.52
C GLN A 152 4.77 -21.98 -4.48
N ARG A 153 4.23 -21.00 -5.23
CA ARG A 153 3.10 -21.16 -6.14
C ARG A 153 3.50 -21.20 -7.63
N ARG A 154 4.79 -21.32 -7.93
CA ARG A 154 5.27 -21.52 -9.31
C ARG A 154 5.04 -22.97 -9.76
N PRO A 155 4.80 -23.21 -11.06
CA PRO A 155 4.72 -24.56 -11.59
C PRO A 155 6.06 -25.28 -11.39
N LYS A 156 6.00 -26.50 -10.82
CA LYS A 156 7.18 -27.35 -10.60
C LYS A 156 7.56 -28.13 -11.86
N TYR A 157 6.58 -28.35 -12.74
CA TYR A 157 6.74 -29.19 -13.92
C TYR A 157 6.53 -28.41 -15.22
N THR A 158 7.25 -28.85 -16.25
CA THR A 158 7.17 -28.36 -17.63
C THR A 158 6.89 -29.54 -18.56
N PHE A 159 6.63 -29.29 -19.84
CA PHE A 159 6.41 -30.37 -20.81
C PHE A 159 7.58 -31.36 -20.92
N ALA A 160 8.79 -30.98 -20.50
CA ALA A 160 9.94 -31.88 -20.44
C ALA A 160 9.78 -32.98 -19.36
N HIS A 161 9.03 -32.70 -18.30
CA HIS A 161 8.77 -33.63 -17.20
C HIS A 161 7.68 -34.65 -17.51
N PHE A 162 6.84 -34.40 -18.54
CA PHE A 162 5.88 -35.39 -19.03
C PHE A 162 6.59 -36.34 -20.00
N ILE A 163 7.15 -37.43 -19.48
CA ILE A 163 8.00 -38.35 -20.25
C ILE A 163 7.15 -39.19 -21.22
N GLY A 164 7.67 -39.40 -22.43
CA GLY A 164 7.07 -40.24 -23.46
C GLY A 164 7.21 -39.65 -24.86
N SER A 165 7.46 -40.54 -25.82
CA SER A 165 7.79 -40.23 -27.22
C SER A 165 6.92 -40.98 -28.23
N CYS A 166 5.94 -41.78 -27.80
CA CYS A 166 5.03 -42.44 -28.72
C CYS A 166 4.09 -41.42 -29.39
N PRO A 167 3.53 -41.72 -30.57
CA PRO A 167 2.68 -40.78 -31.32
C PRO A 167 1.52 -40.21 -30.50
N ALA A 168 0.87 -41.03 -29.67
CA ALA A 168 -0.23 -40.59 -28.80
C ALA A 168 0.23 -39.55 -27.77
N THR A 169 1.34 -39.80 -27.06
CA THR A 169 1.89 -38.84 -26.10
C THR A 169 2.35 -37.54 -26.77
N LEU A 170 2.92 -37.62 -27.97
CA LEU A 170 3.33 -36.43 -28.73
C LEU A 170 2.12 -35.59 -29.13
N GLU A 171 1.01 -36.22 -29.52
CA GLU A 171 -0.23 -35.51 -29.84
C GLU A 171 -0.83 -34.82 -28.60
N VAL A 172 -0.85 -35.49 -27.44
CA VAL A 172 -1.28 -34.88 -26.17
C VAL A 172 -0.42 -33.65 -25.83
N LYS A 173 0.91 -33.75 -25.95
CA LYS A 173 1.82 -32.59 -25.75
C LYS A 173 1.54 -31.46 -26.73
N ARG A 174 1.26 -31.77 -27.99
CA ARG A 174 0.94 -30.79 -29.03
C ARG A 174 -0.36 -30.04 -28.70
N GLN A 175 -1.41 -30.77 -28.31
CA GLN A 175 -2.68 -30.18 -27.89
C GLN A 175 -2.53 -29.31 -26.64
N ALA A 176 -1.81 -29.81 -25.63
CA ALA A 176 -1.55 -29.08 -24.39
C ALA A 176 -0.77 -27.78 -24.64
N ARG A 177 0.22 -27.77 -25.54
CA ARG A 177 0.92 -26.53 -25.94
C ARG A 177 0.00 -25.53 -26.63
N ARG A 178 -0.91 -25.99 -27.51
CA ARG A 178 -1.91 -25.12 -28.14
C ARG A 178 -2.85 -24.53 -27.10
N ALA A 179 -3.30 -25.33 -26.15
CA ALA A 179 -4.15 -24.88 -25.06
C ALA A 179 -3.43 -23.82 -24.19
N ALA A 180 -2.13 -24.02 -23.89
CA ALA A 180 -1.33 -23.07 -23.10
C ALA A 180 -1.28 -21.66 -23.69
N ALA A 181 -1.32 -21.53 -25.03
CA ALA A 181 -1.31 -20.26 -25.74
C ALA A 181 -2.64 -19.47 -25.69
N SER A 182 -3.71 -20.06 -25.15
CA SER A 182 -5.00 -19.40 -24.93
C SER A 182 -5.37 -19.36 -23.45
N ASP A 183 -6.32 -18.51 -23.06
CA ASP A 183 -6.90 -18.47 -21.71
C ASP A 183 -8.11 -19.41 -21.53
N SER A 184 -8.42 -20.24 -22.52
CA SER A 184 -9.55 -21.18 -22.45
C SER A 184 -9.39 -22.17 -21.29
N THR A 185 -10.53 -22.56 -20.71
CA THR A 185 -10.63 -23.68 -19.78
C THR A 185 -10.15 -24.96 -20.45
N VAL A 186 -9.36 -25.76 -19.75
CA VAL A 186 -8.82 -27.03 -20.26
C VAL A 186 -9.37 -28.18 -19.43
N LEU A 187 -9.87 -29.22 -20.09
CA LEU A 187 -10.28 -30.48 -19.45
C LEU A 187 -9.30 -31.59 -19.81
N LEU A 188 -8.68 -32.21 -18.80
CA LEU A 188 -7.75 -33.31 -18.93
C LEU A 188 -8.45 -34.62 -18.57
N LEU A 189 -8.71 -35.43 -19.60
CA LEU A 189 -9.30 -36.75 -19.46
C LEU A 189 -8.21 -37.82 -19.43
N GLY A 190 -8.34 -38.77 -18.53
CA GLY A 190 -7.45 -39.92 -18.46
C GLY A 190 -7.53 -40.62 -17.12
N GLU A 191 -7.08 -41.87 -17.10
CA GLU A 191 -7.09 -42.70 -15.89
C GLU A 191 -6.25 -42.09 -14.76
N THR A 192 -6.50 -42.56 -13.54
CA THR A 192 -5.73 -42.18 -12.35
C THR A 192 -4.25 -42.56 -12.54
N GLY A 193 -3.34 -41.68 -12.15
CA GLY A 193 -1.89 -41.92 -12.24
C GLY A 193 -1.25 -41.69 -13.62
N THR A 194 -2.01 -41.26 -14.63
CA THR A 194 -1.48 -40.96 -15.98
C THR A 194 -0.71 -39.64 -16.11
N GLY A 195 -0.48 -38.92 -15.00
CA GLY A 195 0.29 -37.67 -14.98
C GLY A 195 -0.50 -36.42 -15.38
N LYS A 196 -1.83 -36.40 -15.17
CA LYS A 196 -2.70 -35.24 -15.45
C LYS A 196 -2.20 -33.95 -14.74
N GLU A 197 -1.75 -34.06 -13.49
CA GLU A 197 -1.18 -32.92 -12.75
C GLU A 197 0.10 -32.37 -13.41
N LEU A 198 1.01 -33.25 -13.86
CA LEU A 198 2.22 -32.83 -14.57
C LEU A 198 1.86 -32.02 -15.82
N LEU A 199 0.85 -32.48 -16.55
CA LEU A 199 0.38 -31.83 -17.76
C LEU A 199 -0.31 -30.48 -17.45
N ALA A 200 -1.12 -30.39 -16.39
CA ALA A 200 -1.74 -29.14 -15.96
C ALA A 200 -0.70 -28.08 -15.57
N GLN A 201 0.32 -28.47 -14.79
CA GLN A 201 1.43 -27.57 -14.43
C GLN A 201 2.24 -27.17 -15.67
N ALA A 202 2.48 -28.09 -16.61
CA ALA A 202 3.17 -27.79 -17.85
C ALA A 202 2.40 -26.80 -18.75
N ILE A 203 1.07 -26.92 -18.84
CA ILE A 203 0.20 -25.98 -19.55
C ILE A 203 0.30 -24.60 -18.92
N HIS A 204 0.20 -24.49 -17.60
CA HIS A 204 0.36 -23.22 -16.90
C HIS A 204 1.74 -22.61 -17.12
N ALA A 205 2.82 -23.41 -16.98
CA ALA A 205 4.20 -22.97 -17.17
C ALA A 205 4.50 -22.44 -18.58
N ALA A 206 3.77 -22.91 -19.60
CA ALA A 206 3.90 -22.45 -20.98
C ALA A 206 2.90 -21.34 -21.38
N SER A 207 2.07 -20.89 -20.44
CA SER A 207 1.05 -19.86 -20.70
C SER A 207 1.54 -18.44 -20.41
N ALA A 208 0.76 -17.44 -20.83
CA ALA A 208 0.98 -16.04 -20.47
C ALA A 208 0.95 -15.80 -18.93
N ARG A 209 0.32 -16.72 -18.17
CA ARG A 209 0.19 -16.67 -16.72
C ARG A 209 1.29 -17.42 -15.96
N ALA A 210 2.36 -17.88 -16.62
CA ALA A 210 3.39 -18.73 -16.00
C ALA A 210 4.12 -18.13 -14.78
N ARG A 211 4.10 -16.79 -14.62
CA ARG A 211 4.67 -16.08 -13.45
C ARG A 211 3.63 -15.78 -12.36
N LYS A 212 2.37 -16.14 -12.58
CA LYS A 212 1.24 -15.93 -11.67
C LYS A 212 0.99 -17.21 -10.85
N PRO A 213 0.13 -17.16 -9.83
CA PRO A 213 -0.11 -18.32 -8.98
C PRO A 213 -0.66 -19.53 -9.76
N PHE A 214 -0.14 -20.72 -9.48
CA PHE A 214 -0.79 -22.00 -9.78
C PHE A 214 -1.29 -22.60 -8.48
N VAL A 215 -2.61 -22.80 -8.37
CA VAL A 215 -3.25 -23.35 -7.18
C VAL A 215 -3.93 -24.66 -7.56
N GLY A 216 -3.46 -25.77 -7.01
CA GLY A 216 -4.09 -27.08 -7.18
C GLY A 216 -5.01 -27.44 -6.02
N VAL A 217 -6.13 -28.10 -6.32
CA VAL A 217 -7.01 -28.74 -5.34
C VAL A 217 -7.49 -30.08 -5.90
N ASN A 218 -7.36 -31.12 -5.08
CA ASN A 218 -7.95 -32.42 -5.38
C ASN A 218 -9.34 -32.46 -4.73
N VAL A 219 -10.39 -32.47 -5.56
CA VAL A 219 -11.79 -32.41 -5.13
C VAL A 219 -12.14 -33.63 -4.28
N ALA A 220 -11.67 -34.82 -4.67
CA ALA A 220 -11.92 -36.07 -3.94
C ALA A 220 -11.27 -36.11 -2.55
N ALA A 221 -10.25 -35.28 -2.30
CA ALA A 221 -9.56 -35.21 -1.01
C ALA A 221 -10.20 -34.22 -0.02
N VAL A 222 -11.14 -33.37 -0.48
CA VAL A 222 -11.78 -32.36 0.36
C VAL A 222 -13.15 -32.88 0.83
N PRO A 223 -13.43 -32.93 2.15
CA PRO A 223 -14.75 -33.30 2.64
C PRO A 223 -15.83 -32.38 2.04
N GLU A 224 -16.95 -32.95 1.61
CA GLU A 224 -18.05 -32.23 0.96
C GLU A 224 -18.52 -31.00 1.79
N THR A 225 -18.60 -31.15 3.10
CA THR A 225 -19.01 -30.09 4.03
C THR A 225 -18.06 -28.90 4.09
N LEU A 226 -16.80 -29.08 3.67
CA LEU A 226 -15.77 -28.04 3.66
C LEU A 226 -15.45 -27.54 2.26
N LEU A 227 -16.03 -28.16 1.23
CA LEU A 227 -15.67 -27.89 -0.16
C LEU A 227 -15.96 -26.45 -0.56
N GLU A 228 -17.14 -25.93 -0.20
CA GLU A 228 -17.46 -24.53 -0.47
C GLU A 228 -16.50 -23.56 0.24
N ALA A 229 -16.12 -23.86 1.50
CA ALA A 229 -15.21 -23.04 2.29
C ALA A 229 -13.80 -23.02 1.73
N GLU A 230 -13.30 -24.16 1.27
CA GLU A 230 -12.00 -24.25 0.61
C GLU A 230 -11.98 -23.47 -0.71
N PHE A 231 -13.03 -23.60 -1.53
CA PHE A 231 -13.05 -23.02 -2.87
C PHE A 231 -13.33 -21.51 -2.87
N PHE A 232 -14.38 -21.07 -2.17
CA PHE A 232 -14.89 -19.70 -2.22
C PHE A 232 -14.48 -18.85 -1.01
N GLY A 233 -14.01 -19.49 0.06
CA GLY A 233 -13.58 -18.81 1.29
C GLY A 233 -14.73 -18.55 2.25
N VAL A 234 -14.38 -17.99 3.40
CA VAL A 234 -15.29 -17.75 4.54
C VAL A 234 -15.14 -16.31 5.00
N ALA A 235 -16.25 -15.59 5.09
CA ALA A 235 -16.26 -14.24 5.64
C ALA A 235 -16.01 -14.25 7.17
N PRO A 236 -15.42 -13.19 7.72
CA PRO A 236 -15.32 -13.02 9.17
C PRO A 236 -16.69 -13.18 9.84
N GLY A 237 -16.79 -14.06 10.85
CA GLY A 237 -18.01 -14.25 11.62
C GLY A 237 -19.08 -15.17 10.98
N ALA A 238 -18.78 -15.85 9.88
CA ALA A 238 -19.74 -16.72 9.20
C ALA A 238 -20.19 -17.97 10.00
N TYR A 239 -19.40 -18.44 10.97
CA TYR A 239 -19.81 -19.51 11.91
C TYR A 239 -18.98 -19.50 13.21
N THR A 240 -19.45 -20.22 14.24
CA THR A 240 -18.78 -20.41 15.54
C THR A 240 -17.51 -21.25 15.37
N GLY A 241 -16.38 -20.59 15.08
CA GLY A 241 -15.10 -21.24 14.81
C GLY A 241 -14.30 -20.60 13.66
N ALA A 242 -14.91 -19.70 12.89
CA ALA A 242 -14.17 -18.90 11.92
C ALA A 242 -13.14 -18.02 12.65
N GLN A 243 -11.87 -18.06 12.23
CA GLN A 243 -10.87 -17.10 12.70
C GLN A 243 -11.42 -15.68 12.49
N ARG A 244 -11.14 -14.77 13.44
CA ARG A 244 -11.64 -13.38 13.40
C ARG A 244 -11.35 -12.64 12.08
N GLY A 245 -10.40 -13.11 11.27
CA GLY A 245 -10.04 -12.53 9.96
C GLY A 245 -10.72 -13.16 8.73
N GLY A 246 -11.56 -14.20 8.88
CA GLY A 246 -12.06 -14.96 7.73
C GLY A 246 -10.97 -15.86 7.08
N ARG A 247 -11.29 -16.49 5.94
CA ARG A 247 -10.35 -17.34 5.19
C ARG A 247 -10.54 -17.17 3.69
N ASP A 248 -9.45 -16.91 2.98
CA ASP A 248 -9.48 -16.81 1.52
C ASP A 248 -9.62 -18.19 0.87
N GLY A 249 -10.52 -18.29 -0.11
CA GLY A 249 -10.74 -19.50 -0.90
C GLY A 249 -9.75 -19.66 -2.06
N LYS A 250 -9.68 -20.87 -2.62
CA LYS A 250 -8.76 -21.20 -3.73
C LYS A 250 -8.93 -20.31 -4.95
N PHE A 251 -10.15 -19.87 -5.28
CA PHE A 251 -10.37 -18.92 -6.39
C PHE A 251 -9.62 -17.61 -6.16
N LYS A 252 -9.76 -17.02 -4.97
CA LYS A 252 -9.05 -15.79 -4.62
C LYS A 252 -7.53 -15.99 -4.56
N LEU A 253 -7.08 -17.15 -4.09
CA LEU A 253 -5.64 -17.47 -4.07
C LEU A 253 -5.04 -17.68 -5.47
N ALA A 254 -5.88 -18.04 -6.45
CA ALA A 254 -5.51 -18.26 -7.85
C ALA A 254 -5.73 -17.03 -8.74
N ASP A 255 -6.16 -15.90 -8.16
CA ASP A 255 -6.48 -14.68 -8.90
C ASP A 255 -5.30 -14.17 -9.76
N GLY A 256 -5.60 -13.79 -11.00
CA GLY A 256 -4.64 -13.48 -12.06
C GLY A 256 -3.85 -14.70 -12.58
N GLY A 257 -4.09 -15.90 -12.07
CA GLY A 257 -3.29 -17.12 -12.28
C GLY A 257 -4.11 -18.29 -12.82
N THR A 258 -3.86 -19.49 -12.30
CA THR A 258 -4.54 -20.71 -12.73
C THR A 258 -4.97 -21.57 -11.54
N LEU A 259 -6.22 -22.02 -11.57
CA LEU A 259 -6.79 -22.98 -10.63
C LEU A 259 -6.86 -24.36 -11.31
N PHE A 260 -6.15 -25.33 -10.73
CA PHE A 260 -6.19 -26.72 -11.15
C PHE A 260 -7.14 -27.53 -10.26
N LEU A 261 -8.15 -28.13 -10.88
CA LEU A 261 -9.19 -28.94 -10.25
C LEU A 261 -8.96 -30.40 -10.60
N ASP A 262 -8.35 -31.16 -9.70
CA ASP A 262 -8.17 -32.60 -9.90
C ASP A 262 -9.39 -33.39 -9.42
N GLU A 263 -9.73 -34.43 -10.16
CA GLU A 263 -10.94 -35.23 -10.00
C GLU A 263 -12.24 -34.41 -9.91
N ILE A 264 -12.45 -33.48 -10.86
CA ILE A 264 -13.64 -32.61 -10.90
C ILE A 264 -14.97 -33.39 -10.95
N GLY A 265 -14.95 -34.63 -11.46
CA GLY A 265 -16.12 -35.53 -11.49
C GLY A 265 -16.58 -36.02 -10.11
N ASP A 266 -15.84 -35.73 -9.04
CA ASP A 266 -16.24 -35.95 -7.65
C ASP A 266 -16.93 -34.73 -7.01
N MET A 267 -17.09 -33.62 -7.74
CA MET A 267 -17.67 -32.41 -7.18
C MET A 267 -19.20 -32.57 -6.98
N PRO A 268 -19.73 -32.31 -5.78
CA PRO A 268 -21.18 -32.32 -5.53
C PRO A 268 -21.93 -31.26 -6.36
N LEU A 269 -23.17 -31.56 -6.78
CA LEU A 269 -23.99 -30.69 -7.63
C LEU A 269 -24.16 -29.27 -7.06
N ALA A 270 -24.32 -29.13 -5.74
CA ALA A 270 -24.44 -27.84 -5.08
C ALA A 270 -23.21 -26.95 -5.30
N ALA A 271 -22.00 -27.53 -5.20
CA ALA A 271 -20.75 -26.82 -5.47
C ALA A 271 -20.56 -26.53 -6.96
N GLN A 272 -21.01 -27.43 -7.85
CA GLN A 272 -20.97 -27.22 -9.31
C GLN A 272 -21.75 -25.98 -9.74
N ALA A 273 -22.90 -25.70 -9.13
CA ALA A 273 -23.70 -24.51 -9.42
C ALA A 273 -22.93 -23.20 -9.13
N LYS A 274 -22.18 -23.16 -8.02
CA LYS A 274 -21.33 -22.01 -7.68
C LYS A 274 -20.08 -21.93 -8.56
N LEU A 275 -19.48 -23.07 -8.88
CA LEU A 275 -18.37 -23.15 -9.83
C LEU A 275 -18.78 -22.58 -11.20
N LEU A 276 -19.98 -22.92 -11.69
CA LEU A 276 -20.51 -22.40 -12.94
C LEU A 276 -20.61 -20.88 -12.92
N ARG A 277 -21.14 -20.29 -11.85
CA ARG A 277 -21.16 -18.82 -11.68
C ARG A 277 -19.76 -18.22 -11.69
N ALA A 278 -18.82 -18.82 -10.97
CA ALA A 278 -17.43 -18.37 -10.95
C ALA A 278 -16.76 -18.42 -12.34
N LEU A 279 -17.10 -19.41 -13.17
CA LEU A 279 -16.60 -19.53 -14.54
C LEU A 279 -17.26 -18.55 -15.51
N GLN A 280 -18.56 -18.32 -15.39
CA GLN A 280 -19.33 -17.47 -16.32
C GLN A 280 -19.20 -15.98 -16.01
N GLU A 281 -19.33 -15.62 -14.74
CA GLU A 281 -19.37 -14.23 -14.28
C GLU A 281 -18.01 -13.73 -13.80
N GLN A 282 -17.02 -14.63 -13.66
CA GLN A 282 -15.72 -14.31 -13.06
C GLN A 282 -15.86 -13.70 -11.66
N GLU A 283 -16.86 -14.18 -10.92
CA GLU A 283 -17.29 -13.62 -9.64
C GLU A 283 -17.49 -14.75 -8.61
N ILE A 284 -17.03 -14.52 -7.38
CA ILE A 284 -17.21 -15.43 -6.25
C ILE A 284 -17.84 -14.72 -5.06
N GLU A 285 -18.55 -15.49 -4.24
CA GLU A 285 -19.15 -15.01 -3.00
C GLU A 285 -18.67 -15.90 -1.84
N PRO A 286 -17.89 -15.35 -0.88
CA PRO A 286 -17.47 -16.11 0.30
C PRO A 286 -18.66 -16.53 1.16
N LEU A 287 -18.55 -17.67 1.82
CA LEU A 287 -19.58 -18.16 2.74
C LEU A 287 -19.85 -17.15 3.87
N GLY A 288 -21.13 -16.91 4.12
CA GLY A 288 -21.59 -15.93 5.11
C GLY A 288 -21.35 -14.48 4.72
N SER A 289 -21.01 -14.21 3.45
CA SER A 289 -20.95 -12.87 2.88
C SER A 289 -22.09 -12.66 1.88
N ASN A 290 -22.52 -11.42 1.74
CA ASN A 290 -23.36 -10.96 0.62
C ASN A 290 -22.54 -10.13 -0.39
N ARG A 291 -21.20 -10.20 -0.29
CA ARG A 291 -20.29 -9.39 -1.09
C ARG A 291 -19.69 -10.25 -2.19
N VAL A 292 -20.01 -9.88 -3.42
CA VAL A 292 -19.42 -10.46 -4.62
C VAL A 292 -18.00 -9.92 -4.84
N LEU A 293 -17.08 -10.80 -5.21
CA LEU A 293 -15.68 -10.52 -5.49
C LEU A 293 -15.36 -10.95 -6.93
N ARG A 294 -14.85 -10.02 -7.74
CA ARG A 294 -14.32 -10.37 -9.07
C ARG A 294 -12.98 -11.08 -8.97
N VAL A 295 -12.79 -12.10 -9.80
CA VAL A 295 -11.58 -12.90 -9.89
C VAL A 295 -11.24 -13.20 -11.36
N ASP A 296 -9.97 -13.06 -11.74
CA ASP A 296 -9.48 -13.44 -13.06
C ASP A 296 -8.71 -14.76 -12.98
N VAL A 297 -9.42 -15.88 -13.09
CA VAL A 297 -8.84 -17.22 -12.89
C VAL A 297 -9.00 -18.06 -14.15
N ARG A 298 -7.88 -18.55 -14.68
CA ARG A 298 -7.90 -19.62 -15.69
C ARG A 298 -8.13 -20.97 -15.01
N VAL A 299 -9.00 -21.82 -15.54
CA VAL A 299 -9.26 -23.15 -14.98
C VAL A 299 -8.67 -24.26 -15.83
N ILE A 300 -7.99 -25.21 -15.18
CA ILE A 300 -7.63 -26.50 -15.74
C ILE A 300 -8.29 -27.55 -14.87
N ALA A 301 -9.18 -28.37 -15.43
CA ALA A 301 -9.84 -29.46 -14.72
C ALA A 301 -9.29 -30.81 -15.19
N ALA A 302 -9.29 -31.79 -14.32
CA ALA A 302 -8.91 -33.16 -14.63
C ALA A 302 -9.91 -34.13 -14.00
N THR A 303 -10.17 -35.25 -14.67
CA THR A 303 -10.92 -36.36 -14.05
C THR A 303 -10.62 -37.68 -14.74
N SER A 304 -10.73 -38.74 -13.95
CA SER A 304 -10.75 -40.13 -14.41
C SER A 304 -12.15 -40.62 -14.79
N ARG A 305 -13.21 -39.87 -14.46
CA ARG A 305 -14.61 -40.25 -14.73
C ARG A 305 -15.05 -39.83 -16.12
N ASP A 306 -15.93 -40.64 -16.70
CA ASP A 306 -16.64 -40.29 -17.93
C ASP A 306 -17.77 -39.30 -17.60
N LEU A 307 -17.54 -38.02 -17.85
CA LEU A 307 -18.51 -36.96 -17.58
C LEU A 307 -19.79 -37.07 -18.42
N ALA A 308 -19.76 -37.76 -19.57
CA ALA A 308 -20.94 -37.93 -20.41
C ALA A 308 -21.92 -38.98 -19.86
N ARG A 309 -21.49 -39.76 -18.87
CA ARG A 309 -22.29 -40.83 -18.22
C ARG A 309 -22.72 -40.47 -16.79
N LEU A 310 -22.33 -39.30 -16.29
CA LEU A 310 -22.74 -38.75 -14.99
C LEU A 310 -24.02 -37.93 -15.16
#